data_AF-A0A0P0CRB5-F1
#
_entry.id   AF-A0A0P0CRB5-F1
#
_cell.length_a   1.000
_cell.length_b   1.000
_cell.length_c   1.000
_cell.angle_alpha   90.00
_cell.angle_beta   90.00
_cell.angle_gamma   90.00
#
_symmetry.space_group_name_H-M   'P 1'
#
loop_
_entity.id
_entity.type
_entity.pdbx_description
1 polymer ?
#
loop_
_entity_poly.entity_id
_entity_poly.type
_entity_poly.pdbx_seq_one_letter_code
_entity_poly.pdbx_strand_id
1 'polypeptide(L)'
;MKKEEQVLKAIYSLVNGDKSPVHLPVSPEAVSEAAGLPLDQVQACCKTLETHGYLMSSNVHSIPPYYYITTAGIKEALNPSIPLYLFNRSGVQARKRY
;
A
#
# COMPACT_ATOMS: atom_id res chain seq x y z
N MET A 1 -1.96 -5.34 15.63
CA MET A 1 -1.31 -4.64 14.50
C MET A 1 -2.38 -4.19 13.53
N LYS A 2 -2.23 -3.02 12.90
CA LYS A 2 -3.17 -2.56 11.87
C LYS A 2 -2.85 -3.22 10.53
N LYS A 3 -3.87 -3.52 9.74
CA LYS A 3 -3.75 -4.31 8.50
C LYS A 3 -2.89 -3.59 7.48
N GLU A 4 -3.01 -2.28 7.40
CA GLU A 4 -2.25 -1.42 6.50
C GLU A 4 -0.76 -1.37 6.86
N GLU A 5 -0.42 -1.29 8.15
CA GLU A 5 0.97 -1.36 8.63
C GLU A 5 1.56 -2.75 8.35
N GLN A 6 0.77 -3.81 8.56
CA GLN A 6 1.17 -5.18 8.26
C GLN A 6 1.45 -5.37 6.76
N VAL A 7 0.59 -4.83 5.90
CA VAL A 7 0.78 -4.81 4.44
C VAL A 7 2.04 -4.02 4.06
N LEU A 8 2.24 -2.83 4.64
CA LEU A 8 3.40 -1.99 4.34
C LEU A 8 4.72 -2.65 4.77
N LYS A 9 4.74 -3.30 5.95
CA LYS A 9 5.90 -4.08 6.43
C LYS A 9 6.14 -5.31 5.57
N ALA A 10 5.10 -6.00 5.12
CA ALA A 10 5.23 -7.13 4.21
C ALA A 10 5.85 -6.70 2.87
N ILE A 11 5.35 -5.61 2.28
CA ILE A 11 5.92 -5.02 1.05
C ILE A 11 7.38 -4.64 1.27
N TYR A 12 7.70 -3.94 2.36
CA TYR A 12 9.07 -3.58 2.69
C TYR A 12 9.96 -4.81 2.84
N SER A 13 9.51 -5.84 3.56
CA SER A 13 10.25 -7.09 3.74
C SER A 13 10.54 -7.81 2.41
N LEU A 14 9.64 -7.72 1.44
CA LEU A 14 9.83 -8.31 0.10
C LEU A 14 10.90 -7.57 -0.71
N VAL A 15 11.09 -6.27 -0.49
CA VAL A 15 12.05 -5.46 -1.26
C VAL A 15 13.35 -5.15 -0.52
N ASN A 16 13.40 -5.34 0.81
CA ASN A 16 14.55 -4.99 1.65
C ASN A 16 15.80 -5.86 1.38
N GLY A 17 15.63 -7.00 0.72
CA GLY A 17 16.75 -7.86 0.28
C GLY A 17 17.50 -7.32 -0.95
N ASP A 18 16.98 -6.29 -1.60
CA ASP A 18 17.45 -5.83 -2.90
C ASP A 18 18.18 -4.49 -2.85
N LYS A 19 19.10 -4.29 -3.79
CA LYS A 19 19.95 -3.08 -3.85
C LYS A 19 19.15 -1.80 -4.16
N SER A 20 17.95 -1.92 -4.72
CA SER A 20 17.09 -0.76 -5.02
C SER A 20 15.60 -1.07 -4.76
N PRO A 21 15.15 -0.95 -3.49
CA PRO A 21 13.81 -1.35 -3.09
C PRO A 21 12.68 -0.53 -3.74
N VAL A 22 12.98 0.71 -4.16
CA VAL A 22 12.05 1.64 -4.83
C VAL A 22 11.75 1.25 -6.29
N HIS A 23 12.57 0.39 -6.91
CA HIS A 23 12.38 -0.03 -8.30
C HIS A 23 11.81 -1.45 -8.43
N LEU A 24 11.53 -2.11 -7.31
CA LEU A 24 11.00 -3.47 -7.32
C LEU A 24 9.48 -3.46 -7.41
N PRO A 25 8.92 -3.99 -8.51
CA PRO A 25 7.49 -4.21 -8.61
C PRO A 25 7.08 -5.36 -7.68
N VAL A 26 6.13 -5.11 -6.80
CA VAL A 26 5.57 -6.12 -5.90
C VAL A 26 4.16 -6.46 -6.34
N SER A 27 3.90 -7.74 -6.58
CA SER A 27 2.57 -8.25 -6.91
C SER A 27 1.69 -8.32 -5.67
N PRO A 28 0.40 -7.96 -5.75
CA PRO A 28 -0.53 -8.06 -4.61
C PRO A 28 -0.68 -9.51 -4.09
N GLU A 29 -0.42 -10.51 -4.94
CA GLU A 29 -0.39 -11.93 -4.56
C GLU A 29 0.76 -12.22 -3.59
N ALA A 30 1.99 -11.78 -3.92
CA ALA A 30 3.15 -11.93 -3.05
C ALA A 30 2.96 -11.21 -1.71
N VAL A 31 2.30 -10.05 -1.72
CA VAL A 31 1.94 -9.32 -0.49
C VAL A 31 0.89 -10.06 0.32
N SER A 32 -0.09 -10.68 -0.34
CA SER A 32 -1.12 -11.51 0.31
C SER A 32 -0.51 -12.70 1.02
N GLU A 33 0.44 -13.39 0.39
CA GLU A 33 1.19 -14.48 1.00
C GLU A 33 2.07 -14.00 2.16
N ALA A 34 2.82 -12.91 1.97
CA ALA A 34 3.72 -12.38 2.99
C ALA A 34 2.98 -11.77 4.20
N ALA A 35 1.83 -11.14 3.98
CA ALA A 35 1.01 -10.56 5.03
C ALA A 35 0.04 -11.56 5.67
N GLY A 36 -0.23 -12.70 5.02
CA GLY A 36 -1.26 -13.66 5.47
C GLY A 36 -2.67 -13.08 5.43
N LEU A 37 -2.95 -12.14 4.52
CA LEU A 37 -4.23 -11.46 4.37
C LEU A 37 -4.87 -11.81 3.03
N PRO A 38 -6.20 -11.86 2.92
CA PRO A 38 -6.85 -12.12 1.64
C PRO A 38 -6.57 -11.00 0.64
N LEU A 39 -6.39 -11.38 -0.63
CA LEU A 39 -6.09 -10.48 -1.76
C LEU A 39 -6.98 -9.22 -1.79
N ASP A 40 -8.27 -9.37 -1.52
CA ASP A 40 -9.24 -8.26 -1.49
C ASP A 40 -8.87 -7.20 -0.42
N GLN A 41 -8.49 -7.64 0.78
CA GLN A 41 -8.05 -6.74 1.84
C GLN A 41 -6.69 -6.12 1.53
N VAL A 42 -5.78 -6.87 0.90
CA VAL A 42 -4.48 -6.35 0.48
C VAL A 42 -4.66 -5.25 -0.57
N GLN A 43 -5.51 -5.47 -1.58
CA GLN A 43 -5.79 -4.45 -2.59
C GLN A 43 -6.42 -3.20 -1.98
N ALA A 44 -7.35 -3.35 -1.04
CA ALA A 44 -7.92 -2.22 -0.31
C ALA A 44 -6.85 -1.46 0.50
N CYS A 45 -5.97 -2.17 1.20
CA CYS A 45 -4.86 -1.56 1.93
C CYS A 45 -3.86 -0.87 0.99
N CYS A 46 -3.51 -1.49 -0.14
CA CYS A 46 -2.60 -0.92 -1.13
C CYS A 46 -3.16 0.38 -1.72
N LYS A 47 -4.46 0.45 -2.03
CA LYS A 47 -5.11 1.70 -2.47
C LYS A 47 -5.06 2.80 -1.42
N THR A 48 -5.28 2.46 -0.15
CA THR A 48 -5.16 3.41 0.95
C THR A 48 -3.72 3.92 1.08
N LEU A 49 -2.74 3.02 1.07
CA LEU A 49 -1.32 3.36 1.13
C LEU A 49 -0.85 4.18 -0.09
N GLU A 50 -1.41 3.93 -1.27
CA GLU A 50 -1.21 4.72 -2.49
C GLU A 50 -1.77 6.14 -2.34
N THR A 51 -2.99 6.26 -1.79
CA THR A 51 -3.60 7.57 -1.50
C THR A 51 -2.75 8.40 -0.53
N HIS A 52 -2.05 7.74 0.39
CA HIS A 52 -1.11 8.39 1.31
C HIS A 52 0.29 8.64 0.72
N GLY A 53 0.57 8.15 -0.50
CA GLY A 53 1.86 8.30 -1.16
C GLY A 53 2.96 7.35 -0.65
N TYR A 54 2.61 6.28 0.07
CA TYR A 54 3.57 5.25 0.50
C TYR A 54 3.82 4.19 -0.56
N LEU A 55 2.83 3.97 -1.42
CA LEU A 55 2.93 3.07 -2.57
C LEU A 55 2.61 3.84 -3.85
N MET A 56 3.07 3.30 -4.98
CA MET A 56 2.77 3.80 -6.30
C MET A 56 2.35 2.63 -7.17
N SER A 57 1.16 2.68 -7.75
CA SER A 57 0.65 1.63 -8.63
C SER A 57 1.12 1.85 -10.08
N SER A 58 1.47 0.76 -10.77
CA SER A 58 1.67 0.77 -12.22
C SER A 58 0.32 0.63 -12.90
N ASN A 59 -0.24 1.74 -13.40
CA ASN A 59 -1.58 1.79 -14.02
C ASN A 59 -1.63 1.19 -15.44
N VAL A 60 -1.19 -0.05 -15.61
CA VAL A 60 -1.42 -0.80 -16.84
C VAL A 60 -2.77 -1.51 -16.71
N HIS A 61 -3.80 -0.93 -17.33
CA HIS A 61 -5.23 -1.29 -17.23
C HIS A 61 -5.61 -2.78 -17.43
N SER A 62 -4.68 -3.65 -17.83
CA SER A 62 -4.95 -5.04 -18.25
C SER A 62 -4.11 -6.11 -17.53
N ILE A 63 -3.25 -5.72 -16.58
CA ILE A 63 -2.35 -6.62 -15.84
C ILE A 63 -2.57 -6.35 -14.34
N PRO A 64 -2.51 -7.36 -13.44
CA PRO A 64 -2.53 -7.12 -12.01
C PRO A 64 -1.57 -5.97 -11.65
N PRO A 65 -2.03 -4.92 -10.95
CA PRO A 65 -1.23 -3.73 -10.74
C PRO A 65 -0.01 -4.11 -9.89
N TYR A 66 1.17 -3.89 -10.44
CA TYR A 66 2.40 -3.94 -9.67
C TYR A 66 2.48 -2.69 -8.80
N TYR A 67 2.88 -2.87 -7.54
CA TYR A 67 3.07 -1.77 -6.59
C TYR A 67 4.56 -1.54 -6.35
N TYR A 68 4.94 -0.27 -6.34
CA TYR A 68 6.28 0.17 -5.95
C TYR A 68 6.19 0.85 -4.60
N ILE A 69 7.12 0.53 -3.68
CA ILE A 69 7.22 1.27 -2.42
C ILE A 69 7.92 2.60 -2.65
N THR A 70 7.40 3.68 -2.08
CA THR A 70 8.06 4.99 -2.15
C THR A 70 9.06 5.14 -1.01
N THR A 71 9.93 6.14 -1.09
CA THR A 71 10.85 6.48 0.03
C THR A 71 10.09 6.85 1.31
N ALA A 72 8.88 7.43 1.17
CA ALA A 72 7.98 7.67 2.31
C ALA A 72 7.46 6.35 2.89
N GLY A 73 7.06 5.40 2.04
CA GLY A 73 6.62 4.06 2.48
C GLY A 73 7.71 3.28 3.21
N ILE A 74 8.98 3.38 2.76
CA ILE A 74 10.12 2.76 3.44
C ILE A 74 10.32 3.35 4.84
N LYS A 75 10.29 4.69 4.96
CA LYS A 75 10.43 5.36 6.26
C LYS A 75 9.32 4.95 7.22
N GLU A 76 8.11 4.83 6.72
CA GLU A 76 6.93 4.46 7.52
C GLU A 76 6.92 2.98 7.89
N ALA A 77 7.46 2.09 7.02
CA ALA A 77 7.66 0.69 7.35
C ALA A 77 8.68 0.50 8.50
N LEU A 78 9.73 1.32 8.54
CA LEU A 78 10.77 1.31 9.55
C LEU A 78 10.35 1.99 10.86
N ASN A 79 9.65 3.13 10.76
CA ASN A 79 9.13 3.89 11.89
C ASN A 79 7.63 4.13 11.69
N PRO A 80 6.76 3.23 12.17
CA PRO A 80 5.31 3.42 12.06
C PRO A 80 4.89 4.55 13.00
N SER A 81 4.84 5.77 12.46
CA SER A 81 4.52 6.98 13.23
C SER A 81 3.16 7.55 12.84
N ILE A 82 2.59 7.13 11.70
CA ILE A 82 1.46 7.81 11.11
C ILE A 82 0.16 7.14 11.56
N PRO A 83 -0.74 7.92 12.18
CA PRO A 83 -2.10 7.49 12.38
C PRO A 83 -2.80 7.45 11.02
N LEU A 84 -2.79 6.28 10.36
CA LEU A 84 -3.55 5.96 9.13
C LEU A 84 -5.08 6.17 9.25
N TYR A 85 -5.55 6.73 10.38
CA TYR A 85 -6.94 6.97 10.74
C TYR A 85 -7.40 8.41 10.41
N LEU A 86 -6.53 9.29 9.93
CA LEU A 86 -6.92 10.69 9.64
C LEU A 86 -7.74 10.86 8.35
N PHE A 87 -7.84 9.85 7.48
CA PHE A 87 -8.70 9.90 6.29
C PHE A 87 -9.93 9.00 6.30
N ASN A 88 -10.30 8.42 7.46
CA ASN A 88 -11.64 7.83 7.63
C ASN A 88 -12.70 8.82 8.16
N ARG A 89 -12.39 10.13 8.14
CA ARG A 89 -13.34 11.23 8.38
C ARG A 89 -13.30 12.25 7.26
N SER A 90 -13.59 11.80 6.06
CA SER A 90 -14.39 12.60 5.15
C SER A 90 -15.33 11.65 4.46
N GLY A 91 -16.51 11.49 5.04
CA GLY A 91 -17.67 11.27 4.20
C GLY A 91 -17.70 12.46 3.24
N VAL A 92 -17.12 12.28 2.05
CA VAL A 92 -17.48 13.08 0.89
C VAL A 92 -18.88 12.61 0.55
N GLN A 93 -19.78 13.20 1.32
CA GLN A 93 -21.18 13.40 1.05
C GLN A 93 -21.34 13.47 -0.47
N ALA A 94 -21.99 12.46 -1.04
CA ALA A 94 -22.64 12.62 -2.32
C ALA A 94 -23.56 13.84 -2.21
N ARG A 95 -23.15 15.00 -2.75
CA ARG A 95 -24.04 16.14 -2.91
C ARG A 95 -23.91 16.76 -4.30
N LYS A 96 -24.85 16.30 -5.11
CA LYS A 96 -25.62 16.97 -6.17
C LYS A 96 -24.84 17.66 -7.29
N ARG A 97 -24.99 17.02 -8.46
CA ARG A 97 -25.16 17.68 -9.76
C ARG A 97 -26.10 18.90 -9.61
N TYR A 98 -25.64 20.04 -10.11
CA TYR A 98 -26.49 21.06 -10.70
C TYR A 98 -25.99 21.29 -12.13
#